data_AF-A0A1Q9PA49-F1
#
_entry.id   AF-A0A1Q9PA49-F1
#
_cell.length_a   1.000
_cell.length_b   1.000
_cell.length_c   1.000
_cell.angle_alpha   90.00
_cell.angle_beta   90.00
_cell.angle_gamma   90.00
#
_symmetry.space_group_name_H-M   'P 1'
#
loop_
_entity.id
_entity.type
_entity.pdbx_description
1 polymer ?
#
loop_
_entity_poly.entity_id
_entity_poly.type
_entity_poly.pdbx_seq_one_letter_code
_entity_poly.pdbx_strand_id
1 'polypeptide(L)'
;MNAEPSTVSDSTDSPSHLVRGCPCYREFGEEKVCLNNDSVFPVNAISVDPSFFSQLDSRSLLEEFQSDNQSMCYLLMFLDREEGFCYCVSQNQQICINEKGVKVSEIDSALQFVTSSEKSRDGVLCSDCLYRYLRTLGESSEGFLTDDERQGIIATYVRELATNMAKQLSGYEGGGNPTEFNNHLWGYLREINRSRSHWASMILNLKKMKTEEDLIDLVDSYRTLARLESVFLFQVLSLDDPADETDPLSILRFMVGVSEKVITVNNAIRERTNSLVERDAIPDNIREMLAQHSEARKTTEYKFSNLVSALHNIDTHAA
;
A
#
# COMPACT_ATOMS: atom_id res chain seq x y z
N MET A 1 46.84 1.60 0.02
CA MET A 1 46.01 2.53 -0.77
C MET A 1 44.62 1.92 -0.77
N ASN A 2 43.79 2.37 0.17
CA ASN A 2 42.46 1.85 0.41
C ASN A 2 41.48 2.64 -0.43
N ALA A 3 40.70 1.94 -1.24
CA ALA A 3 39.58 2.51 -1.97
C ALA A 3 38.43 2.77 -0.99
N GLU A 4 37.99 4.02 -0.94
CA GLU A 4 36.76 4.41 -0.26
C GLU A 4 35.55 3.96 -1.10
N PRO A 5 34.53 3.33 -0.51
CA PRO A 5 33.28 3.08 -1.21
C PRO A 5 32.45 4.36 -1.22
N SER A 6 32.18 4.86 -2.43
CA SER A 6 31.26 5.95 -2.70
C SER A 6 29.85 5.61 -2.22
N THR A 7 29.38 6.42 -1.28
CA THR A 7 28.01 6.49 -0.75
C THR A 7 26.99 6.69 -1.87
N VAL A 8 26.07 5.74 -2.00
CA VAL A 8 24.82 5.89 -2.77
C VAL A 8 23.94 6.87 -1.99
N SER A 9 23.72 8.04 -2.57
CA SER A 9 22.84 9.08 -2.06
C SER A 9 21.38 8.65 -2.17
N ASP A 10 20.65 8.72 -1.06
CA ASP A 10 19.20 8.86 -1.00
C ASP A 10 18.75 9.97 -1.96
N SER A 11 18.15 9.60 -3.09
CA SER A 11 17.32 10.52 -3.86
C SER A 11 15.90 10.44 -3.31
N THR A 12 15.45 11.58 -2.81
CA THR A 12 14.04 11.89 -2.57
C THR A 12 13.31 11.82 -3.91
N ASP A 13 12.76 10.66 -4.25
CA ASP A 13 12.09 10.41 -5.53
C ASP A 13 10.81 11.25 -5.62
N SER A 14 10.87 12.30 -6.45
CA SER A 14 9.69 12.83 -7.12
C SER A 14 8.97 11.68 -7.83
N PRO A 15 7.63 11.56 -7.73
CA PRO A 15 6.92 10.43 -8.30
C PRO A 15 7.15 10.38 -9.81
N SER A 16 7.75 9.28 -10.29
CA SER A 16 8.09 9.08 -11.70
C SER A 16 6.88 9.37 -12.60
N HIS A 17 7.07 10.22 -13.61
CA HIS A 17 6.08 10.49 -14.66
C HIS A 17 5.86 9.28 -15.58
N LEU A 18 6.73 8.28 -15.51
CA LEU A 18 6.67 7.08 -16.32
C LEU A 18 6.46 5.85 -15.46
N VAL A 19 5.55 5.01 -15.91
CA VAL A 19 5.16 3.79 -15.20
C VAL A 19 5.27 2.59 -16.14
N ARG A 20 5.92 1.53 -15.65
CA ARG A 20 5.98 0.23 -16.33
C ARG A 20 4.63 -0.47 -16.25
N GLY A 21 4.18 -1.04 -17.35
CA GLY A 21 2.85 -1.65 -17.46
C GLY A 21 1.82 -0.66 -17.99
N CYS A 22 0.86 -1.17 -18.76
CA CYS A 22 -0.19 -0.38 -19.39
C CYS A 22 -1.51 -1.13 -19.28
N PRO A 23 -2.60 -0.53 -18.77
CA PRO A 23 -3.87 -1.23 -18.56
C PRO A 23 -4.53 -1.67 -19.87
N CYS A 24 -4.09 -1.17 -21.03
CA CYS A 24 -4.58 -1.62 -22.32
C CYS A 24 -3.95 -2.96 -22.77
N TYR A 25 -2.78 -3.36 -22.25
CA TYR A 25 -2.09 -4.55 -22.75
C TYR A 25 -2.72 -5.86 -22.25
N ARG A 26 -3.01 -6.79 -23.15
CA ARG A 26 -3.47 -8.16 -22.88
C ARG A 26 -2.68 -9.20 -23.64
N GLU A 27 -2.61 -10.38 -23.05
CA GLU A 27 -1.99 -11.56 -23.65
C GLU A 27 -3.00 -12.72 -23.62
N PHE A 28 -3.29 -13.25 -24.80
CA PHE A 28 -4.22 -14.35 -25.04
C PHE A 28 -3.45 -15.53 -25.67
N GLY A 29 -2.78 -16.31 -24.83
CA GLY A 29 -1.89 -17.36 -25.32
C GLY A 29 -0.68 -16.75 -26.03
N GLU A 30 -0.56 -16.98 -27.33
CA GLU A 30 0.54 -16.41 -28.14
C GLU A 30 0.21 -15.01 -28.71
N GLU A 31 -1.05 -14.60 -28.66
CA GLU A 31 -1.50 -13.31 -29.20
C GLU A 31 -1.36 -12.19 -28.16
N LYS A 32 -0.74 -11.09 -28.57
CA LYS A 32 -0.55 -9.89 -27.75
C LYS A 32 -1.33 -8.75 -28.36
N VAL A 33 -2.20 -8.13 -27.56
CA VAL A 33 -3.11 -7.08 -28.03
C VAL A 33 -3.12 -5.89 -27.09
N CYS A 34 -3.41 -4.73 -27.65
CA CYS A 34 -3.74 -3.50 -26.93
C CYS A 34 -5.26 -3.28 -27.04
N LEU A 35 -5.93 -3.16 -25.91
CA LEU A 35 -7.35 -2.84 -25.75
C LEU A 35 -7.47 -1.41 -25.23
N ASN A 36 -7.65 -0.44 -26.12
CA ASN A 36 -7.86 0.96 -25.74
C ASN A 36 -9.23 1.40 -26.26
N ASN A 37 -10.12 1.84 -25.36
CA ASN A 37 -11.48 2.24 -25.70
C ASN A 37 -12.25 1.23 -26.59
N ASP A 38 -12.31 -0.03 -26.16
CA ASP A 38 -12.92 -1.16 -26.88
C ASP A 38 -12.34 -1.47 -28.28
N SER A 39 -11.30 -0.74 -28.68
CA SER A 39 -10.56 -1.01 -29.91
C SER A 39 -9.45 -2.00 -29.62
N VAL A 40 -9.39 -3.07 -30.42
CA VAL A 40 -8.41 -4.14 -30.30
C VAL A 40 -7.34 -3.99 -31.37
N PHE A 41 -6.09 -3.84 -30.95
CA PHE A 41 -4.95 -3.75 -31.85
C PHE A 41 -3.95 -4.86 -31.55
N PRO A 42 -3.55 -5.69 -32.53
CA PRO A 42 -2.46 -6.61 -32.34
C PRO A 42 -1.16 -5.82 -32.17
N VAL A 43 -0.37 -6.17 -31.16
CA VAL A 43 0.87 -5.48 -30.83
C VAL A 43 2.02 -6.44 -30.60
N ASN A 44 3.21 -6.02 -31.03
CA ASN A 44 4.47 -6.55 -30.57
C ASN A 44 4.84 -5.77 -29.31
N ALA A 45 4.78 -6.42 -28.15
CA ALA A 45 5.14 -5.80 -26.88
C ALA A 45 6.61 -6.05 -26.54
N ILE A 46 7.32 -4.99 -26.18
CA ILE A 46 8.65 -5.05 -25.57
C ILE A 46 8.59 -4.35 -24.21
N SER A 47 9.32 -4.89 -23.24
CA SER A 47 9.51 -4.23 -21.95
C SER A 47 10.70 -3.28 -22.07
N VAL A 48 10.46 -1.98 -21.90
CA VAL A 48 11.51 -0.95 -21.96
C VAL A 48 11.70 -0.34 -20.57
N ASP A 49 12.96 -0.06 -20.22
CA ASP A 49 13.29 0.65 -18.99
C ASP A 49 12.86 2.13 -19.10
N PRO A 50 12.09 2.69 -18.14
CA PRO A 50 11.69 4.10 -18.14
C PRO A 50 12.87 5.08 -18.26
N SER A 51 14.06 4.71 -17.78
CA SER A 51 15.27 5.55 -17.89
C SER A 51 15.66 5.87 -19.34
N PHE A 52 15.27 5.03 -20.31
CA PHE A 52 15.43 5.28 -21.74
C PHE A 52 14.69 6.56 -22.18
N PHE A 53 13.61 6.91 -21.47
CA PHE A 53 12.78 8.09 -21.71
C PHE A 53 12.96 9.12 -20.59
N SER A 54 14.13 9.19 -19.96
CA SER A 54 14.41 10.12 -18.84
C SER A 54 14.23 11.61 -19.18
N GLN A 55 14.21 11.97 -20.46
CA GLN A 55 13.96 13.33 -20.95
C GLN A 55 12.47 13.65 -21.12
N LEU A 56 11.59 12.65 -20.96
CA LEU A 56 10.15 12.79 -21.12
C LEU A 56 9.52 13.32 -19.84
N ASP A 57 9.51 14.64 -19.70
CA ASP A 57 8.98 15.36 -18.53
C ASP A 57 7.62 16.02 -18.78
N SER A 58 7.17 16.09 -20.04
CA SER A 58 5.91 16.74 -20.43
C SER A 58 5.21 16.03 -21.58
N ARG A 59 3.90 16.22 -21.67
CA ARG A 59 3.04 15.63 -22.72
C ARG A 59 3.49 16.00 -24.12
N SER A 60 4.00 17.21 -24.33
CA SER A 60 4.43 17.68 -25.65
C SER A 60 5.61 16.90 -26.22
N LEU A 61 6.44 16.31 -25.37
CA LEU A 61 7.60 15.51 -25.80
C LEU A 61 7.22 14.09 -26.22
N LEU A 62 6.00 13.62 -25.94
CA LEU A 62 5.59 12.26 -26.31
C LEU A 62 5.59 12.01 -27.82
N GLU A 63 5.41 13.05 -28.62
CA GLU A 63 5.47 12.94 -30.09
C GLU A 63 6.88 12.55 -30.56
N GLU A 64 7.94 13.01 -29.87
CA GLU A 64 9.34 12.70 -30.22
C GLU A 64 9.72 11.26 -29.89
N PHE A 65 9.03 10.65 -28.93
CA PHE A 65 9.26 9.28 -28.45
C PHE A 65 8.22 8.27 -28.96
N GLN A 66 7.28 8.72 -29.79
CA GLN A 66 6.27 7.86 -30.41
C GLN A 66 6.94 6.87 -31.38
N SER A 67 6.45 5.64 -31.40
CA SER A 67 6.90 4.63 -32.37
C SER A 67 6.36 4.92 -33.76
N ASP A 68 7.23 4.89 -34.77
CA ASP A 68 6.84 4.90 -36.19
C ASP A 68 6.03 3.66 -36.59
N ASN A 69 6.10 2.58 -35.79
CA ASN A 69 5.33 1.36 -35.98
C ASN A 69 4.11 1.33 -35.05
N GLN A 70 2.91 1.33 -35.65
CA GLN A 70 1.62 1.30 -34.95
C GLN A 70 1.38 0.02 -34.14
N SER A 71 2.02 -1.08 -34.50
CA SER A 71 1.94 -2.34 -33.75
C SER A 71 2.96 -2.42 -32.62
N MET A 72 3.76 -1.39 -32.35
CA MET A 72 4.75 -1.43 -31.28
C MET A 72 4.15 -0.98 -29.94
N CYS A 73 4.38 -1.77 -28.88
CA CYS A 73 4.00 -1.41 -27.52
C CYS A 73 5.24 -1.46 -26.61
N TYR A 74 5.59 -0.33 -25.99
CA TYR A 74 6.71 -0.24 -25.05
C TYR A 74 6.36 -0.69 -23.63
N LEU A 75 5.10 -1.07 -23.40
CA LEU A 75 4.57 -1.37 -22.06
C LEU A 75 4.85 -0.25 -21.06
N LEU A 76 4.78 1.00 -21.52
CA LEU A 76 5.01 2.20 -20.73
C LEU A 76 3.85 3.17 -20.92
N MET A 77 3.42 3.76 -19.81
CA MET A 77 2.48 4.88 -19.80
C MET A 77 3.12 6.11 -19.16
N PHE A 78 2.75 7.27 -19.69
CA PHE A 78 3.10 8.58 -19.16
C PHE A 78 1.94 9.11 -18.33
N LEU A 79 2.27 9.61 -17.14
CA LEU A 79 1.36 10.25 -16.21
C LEU A 79 1.47 11.76 -16.37
N ASP A 80 0.55 12.33 -17.14
CA ASP A 80 0.46 13.78 -17.27
C ASP A 80 -0.21 14.37 -16.03
N ARG A 81 0.62 14.84 -15.10
CA ARG A 81 0.15 15.43 -13.84
C ARG A 81 -0.42 16.85 -14.02
N GLU A 82 -0.18 17.51 -15.16
CA GLU A 82 -0.74 18.83 -15.45
C GLU A 82 -2.19 18.70 -15.96
N GLU A 83 -2.41 17.84 -16.95
CA GLU A 83 -3.76 17.59 -17.50
C GLU A 83 -4.55 16.57 -16.68
N GLY A 84 -3.88 15.76 -15.87
CA GLY A 84 -4.49 14.75 -14.99
C GLY A 84 -4.82 13.42 -15.67
N PHE A 85 -4.35 13.18 -16.91
CA PHE A 85 -4.66 11.98 -17.69
C PHE A 85 -3.42 11.14 -18.02
N CYS A 86 -3.68 9.88 -18.38
CA CYS A 86 -2.64 8.93 -18.73
C CYS A 86 -2.54 8.74 -20.23
N TYR A 87 -1.31 8.57 -20.71
CA TYR A 87 -1.01 8.47 -22.14
C TYR A 87 -0.10 7.29 -22.45
N CYS A 88 -0.34 6.62 -23.56
CA CYS A 88 0.50 5.56 -24.07
C CYS A 88 1.79 6.16 -24.65
N VAL A 89 2.96 5.74 -24.17
CA VAL A 89 4.24 6.27 -24.66
C VAL A 89 4.48 5.88 -26.11
N SER A 90 4.18 4.63 -26.49
CA SER A 90 4.50 4.14 -27.83
C SER A 90 3.62 4.71 -28.93
N GLN A 91 2.39 5.15 -28.61
CA GLN A 91 1.41 5.60 -29.60
C GLN A 91 0.99 7.05 -29.42
N ASN A 92 1.47 7.75 -28.38
CA ASN A 92 1.08 9.12 -28.05
C ASN A 92 -0.45 9.31 -27.90
N GLN A 93 -1.16 8.24 -27.51
CA GLN A 93 -2.63 8.23 -27.40
C GLN A 93 -3.07 8.29 -25.94
N GLN A 94 -4.15 9.01 -25.68
CA GLN A 94 -4.80 8.96 -24.36
C GLN A 94 -5.30 7.54 -24.09
N ILE A 95 -5.04 7.08 -22.87
CA ILE A 95 -5.52 5.80 -22.39
C ILE A 95 -6.96 5.99 -21.94
N CYS A 96 -7.87 5.25 -22.56
CA CYS A 96 -9.30 5.33 -22.31
C CYS A 96 -9.86 3.92 -22.08
N ILE A 97 -10.77 3.81 -21.12
CA ILE A 97 -11.54 2.60 -20.84
C ILE A 97 -13.01 3.02 -20.86
N ASN A 98 -13.82 2.38 -21.72
CA ASN A 98 -15.25 2.68 -21.88
C ASN A 98 -15.52 4.19 -22.13
N GLU A 99 -14.84 4.77 -23.10
CA GLU A 99 -14.93 6.18 -23.53
C GLU A 99 -14.51 7.21 -22.47
N LYS A 100 -14.13 6.76 -21.28
CA LYS A 100 -13.61 7.60 -20.20
C LYS A 100 -12.08 7.56 -20.19
N GLY A 101 -11.46 8.74 -20.18
CA GLY A 101 -10.02 8.88 -20.03
C GLY A 101 -9.57 8.41 -18.65
N VAL A 102 -8.53 7.59 -18.59
CA VAL A 102 -7.96 7.10 -17.34
C VAL A 102 -7.16 8.23 -16.69
N LYS A 103 -7.52 8.58 -15.45
CA LYS A 103 -6.87 9.65 -14.70
C LYS A 103 -5.59 9.18 -14.02
N VAL A 104 -4.65 10.10 -13.85
CA VAL A 104 -3.39 9.84 -13.12
C VAL A 104 -3.65 9.39 -11.69
N SER A 105 -4.65 9.98 -11.01
CA SER A 105 -5.03 9.59 -9.66
C SER A 105 -5.51 8.14 -9.55
N GLU A 106 -6.19 7.63 -10.58
CA GLU A 106 -6.65 6.23 -10.63
C GLU A 106 -5.47 5.29 -10.81
N ILE A 107 -4.48 5.67 -11.64
CA ILE A 107 -3.24 4.91 -11.79
C ILE A 107 -2.44 4.94 -10.49
N ASP A 108 -2.18 6.10 -9.89
CA ASP A 108 -1.43 6.19 -8.62
C ASP A 108 -2.08 5.30 -7.53
N SER A 109 -3.41 5.28 -7.46
CA SER A 109 -4.17 4.41 -6.55
C SER A 109 -4.01 2.92 -6.90
N ALA A 110 -4.10 2.58 -8.18
CA ALA A 110 -3.91 1.22 -8.65
C ALA A 110 -2.47 0.73 -8.45
N LEU A 111 -1.47 1.60 -8.54
CA LEU A 111 -0.07 1.27 -8.29
C LEU A 111 0.17 0.91 -6.82
N GLN A 112 -0.41 1.66 -5.89
CA GLN A 112 -0.39 1.28 -4.46
C GLN A 112 -1.02 -0.10 -4.24
N PHE A 113 -2.05 -0.45 -5.02
CA PHE A 113 -2.69 -1.76 -4.97
C PHE A 113 -1.85 -2.90 -5.56
N VAL A 114 -1.32 -2.76 -6.79
CA VAL A 114 -0.56 -3.82 -7.47
C VAL A 114 0.77 -4.09 -6.76
N THR A 115 1.44 -3.04 -6.26
CA THR A 115 2.73 -3.19 -5.55
C THR A 115 2.59 -3.84 -4.16
N SER A 116 1.42 -3.72 -3.52
CA SER A 116 1.15 -4.36 -2.22
C SER A 116 0.68 -5.82 -2.36
N SER A 117 0.15 -6.20 -3.52
CA SER A 117 -0.40 -7.54 -3.81
C SER A 117 0.57 -8.46 -4.56
N GLU A 118 1.45 -7.93 -5.42
CA GLU A 118 2.39 -8.73 -6.22
C GLU A 118 3.86 -8.47 -5.85
N LYS A 119 4.57 -9.52 -5.43
CA LYS A 119 6.05 -9.56 -5.41
C LYS A 119 6.57 -9.82 -6.84
N SER A 120 6.27 -8.95 -7.81
CA SER A 120 6.84 -9.13 -9.16
C SER A 120 8.36 -8.89 -9.09
N ARG A 121 9.15 -9.89 -9.49
CA ARG A 121 10.62 -9.90 -9.34
C ARG A 121 11.34 -8.92 -10.29
N ASP A 122 10.63 -8.32 -11.25
CA ASP A 122 11.19 -7.47 -12.30
C ASP A 122 10.69 -6.01 -12.27
N GLY A 123 9.89 -5.62 -11.27
CA GLY A 123 9.34 -4.26 -11.17
C GLY A 123 8.40 -3.87 -12.32
N VAL A 124 8.01 -4.84 -13.16
CA VAL A 124 6.96 -4.68 -14.17
C VAL A 124 5.62 -4.93 -13.48
N LEU A 125 4.73 -3.94 -13.55
CA LEU A 125 3.40 -4.04 -12.97
C LEU A 125 2.53 -4.93 -13.85
N CYS A 126 1.74 -5.82 -13.24
CA CYS A 126 0.81 -6.65 -14.00
C CYS A 126 -0.26 -5.78 -14.66
N SER A 127 -0.19 -5.71 -15.99
CA SER A 127 -1.10 -4.91 -16.82
C SER A 127 -2.56 -5.37 -16.70
N ASP A 128 -2.78 -6.66 -16.42
CA ASP A 128 -4.10 -7.22 -16.18
C ASP A 128 -4.66 -6.80 -14.81
N CYS A 129 -3.83 -6.81 -13.76
CA CYS A 129 -4.21 -6.33 -12.42
C CYS A 129 -4.58 -4.84 -12.45
N LEU A 130 -3.79 -4.04 -13.17
CA LEU A 130 -4.05 -2.61 -13.36
C LEU A 130 -5.40 -2.37 -14.07
N TYR A 131 -5.71 -3.12 -15.13
CA TYR A 131 -6.98 -3.00 -15.81
C TYR A 131 -8.17 -3.45 -14.97
N ARG A 132 -8.05 -4.58 -14.26
CA ARG A 132 -9.11 -5.08 -13.38
C ARG A 132 -9.43 -4.04 -12.30
N TYR A 133 -8.40 -3.44 -11.70
CA TYR A 133 -8.58 -2.35 -10.75
C TYR A 133 -9.37 -1.19 -11.36
N LEU A 134 -8.94 -0.67 -12.51
CA LEU A 134 -9.59 0.47 -13.16
C LEU A 134 -11.04 0.18 -13.55
N ARG A 135 -11.34 -1.03 -14.03
CA ARG A 135 -12.70 -1.44 -14.38
C ARG A 135 -13.62 -1.68 -13.19
N THR A 136 -13.06 -1.87 -12.01
CA THR A 136 -13.84 -2.12 -10.79
C THR A 136 -14.02 -0.84 -9.99
N LEU A 137 -12.92 -0.15 -9.69
CA LEU A 137 -12.86 0.94 -8.73
C LEU A 137 -12.63 2.30 -9.39
N GLY A 138 -12.22 2.33 -10.66
CA GLY A 138 -12.09 3.58 -11.40
C GLY A 138 -13.45 4.16 -11.78
N GLU A 139 -13.48 5.46 -12.06
CA GLU A 139 -14.67 6.17 -12.55
C GLU A 139 -15.19 5.56 -13.87
N SER A 140 -14.34 4.83 -14.59
CA SER A 140 -14.68 4.04 -15.78
C SER A 140 -15.66 2.88 -15.53
N SER A 141 -15.97 2.54 -14.26
CA SER A 141 -16.89 1.47 -13.86
C SER A 141 -18.34 1.91 -13.59
N GLU A 142 -18.60 3.22 -13.52
CA GLU A 142 -19.94 3.77 -13.27
C GLU A 142 -20.96 3.28 -14.32
N GLY A 143 -22.04 2.66 -13.85
CA GLY A 143 -23.17 2.19 -14.68
C GLY A 143 -23.13 0.73 -15.14
N PHE A 144 -22.05 -0.01 -14.85
CA PHE A 144 -21.90 -1.41 -15.28
C PHE A 144 -22.07 -2.46 -14.19
N LEU A 145 -21.83 -2.09 -12.94
CA LEU A 145 -21.99 -2.97 -11.78
C LEU A 145 -23.23 -2.57 -11.00
N THR A 146 -24.02 -3.56 -10.59
CA THR A 146 -25.01 -3.36 -9.53
C THR A 146 -24.31 -2.98 -8.22
N ASP A 147 -25.04 -2.34 -7.31
CA ASP A 147 -24.49 -1.97 -5.99
C ASP A 147 -23.98 -3.21 -5.23
N ASP A 148 -24.67 -4.35 -5.37
CA ASP A 148 -24.27 -5.63 -4.77
C ASP A 148 -22.95 -6.17 -5.36
N GLU A 149 -22.79 -6.11 -6.69
CA GLU A 149 -21.53 -6.52 -7.34
C GLU A 149 -20.37 -5.59 -6.95
N ARG A 150 -20.63 -4.29 -6.87
CA ARG A 150 -19.65 -3.29 -6.41
C ARG A 150 -19.22 -3.59 -4.97
N GLN A 151 -20.18 -3.82 -4.07
CA GLN A 151 -19.90 -4.17 -2.67
C GLN A 151 -19.12 -5.48 -2.54
N GLY A 152 -19.47 -6.52 -3.32
CA GLY A 152 -18.76 -7.80 -3.32
C GLY A 152 -17.29 -7.67 -3.74
N ILE A 153 -17.00 -6.79 -4.72
CA ILE A 153 -15.62 -6.57 -5.14
C ILE A 153 -14.86 -5.71 -4.11
N ILE A 154 -15.48 -4.67 -3.55
CA ILE A 154 -14.89 -3.89 -2.44
C ILE A 154 -14.58 -4.81 -1.24
N ALA A 155 -15.47 -5.74 -0.90
CA ALA A 155 -15.25 -6.70 0.17
C ALA A 155 -14.03 -7.60 -0.09
N THR A 156 -13.93 -8.11 -1.31
CA THR A 156 -12.80 -8.94 -1.74
C THR A 156 -11.49 -8.16 -1.67
N TYR A 157 -11.52 -6.90 -2.11
CA TYR A 157 -10.39 -5.99 -2.03
C TYR A 157 -9.94 -5.73 -0.59
N VAL A 158 -10.86 -5.35 0.30
CA VAL A 158 -10.58 -5.08 1.72
C VAL A 158 -9.95 -6.30 2.36
N ARG A 159 -10.48 -7.48 2.05
CA ARG A 159 -9.95 -8.76 2.51
C ARG A 159 -8.52 -8.97 2.06
N GLU A 160 -8.22 -8.88 0.77
CA GLU A 160 -6.87 -9.10 0.25
C GLU A 160 -5.85 -8.12 0.85
N LEU A 161 -6.19 -6.84 0.90
CA LEU A 161 -5.33 -5.78 1.44
C LEU A 161 -5.04 -6.02 2.93
N ALA A 162 -6.07 -6.29 3.71
CA ALA A 162 -5.94 -6.48 5.15
C ALA A 162 -5.22 -7.80 5.49
N THR A 163 -5.46 -8.88 4.72
CA THR A 163 -4.73 -10.13 4.82
C THR A 163 -3.25 -9.95 4.49
N ASN A 164 -2.91 -9.23 3.41
CA ASN A 164 -1.52 -8.96 3.05
C ASN A 164 -0.81 -8.13 4.12
N MET A 165 -1.48 -7.12 4.67
CA MET A 165 -0.95 -6.36 5.79
C MET A 165 -0.72 -7.24 7.02
N ALA A 166 -1.67 -8.10 7.37
CA ALA A 166 -1.53 -9.03 8.48
C ALA A 166 -0.36 -10.01 8.28
N LYS A 167 -0.13 -10.50 7.05
CA LYS A 167 1.08 -11.29 6.71
C LYS A 167 2.35 -10.47 6.96
N GLN A 168 2.39 -9.23 6.50
CA GLN A 168 3.55 -8.36 6.69
C GLN A 168 3.79 -7.98 8.16
N LEU A 169 2.74 -7.79 8.96
CA LEU A 169 2.86 -7.46 10.39
C LEU A 169 3.32 -8.68 11.19
N SER A 170 2.79 -9.86 10.88
CA SER A 170 3.14 -11.11 11.57
C SER A 170 4.40 -11.79 11.04
N GLY A 171 5.01 -11.27 9.97
CA GLY A 171 6.17 -11.89 9.32
C GLY A 171 5.87 -13.25 8.68
N TYR A 172 4.63 -13.48 8.25
CA TYR A 172 4.24 -14.75 7.64
C TYR A 172 4.78 -14.86 6.21
N GLU A 173 5.62 -15.88 5.96
CA GLU A 173 6.19 -16.18 4.64
C GLU A 173 5.60 -17.45 3.99
N GLY A 174 4.62 -18.09 4.63
CA GLY A 174 4.04 -19.36 4.19
C GLY A 174 3.21 -19.26 2.90
N GLY A 175 3.12 -20.37 2.17
CA GLY A 175 2.43 -20.44 0.89
C GLY A 175 0.93 -20.61 1.04
N GLY A 176 0.16 -19.53 0.88
CA GLY A 176 -1.25 -19.49 0.47
C GLY A 176 -2.32 -20.22 1.31
N ASN A 177 -1.97 -21.14 2.23
CA ASN A 177 -2.92 -21.93 2.99
C ASN A 177 -3.59 -21.08 4.09
N PRO A 178 -4.92 -20.85 4.03
CA PRO A 178 -5.64 -20.03 5.01
C PRO A 178 -5.55 -20.56 6.45
N THR A 179 -5.49 -21.88 6.63
CA THR A 179 -5.46 -22.50 7.97
C THR A 179 -4.11 -22.27 8.64
N GLU A 180 -3.01 -22.41 7.89
CA GLU A 180 -1.66 -22.13 8.38
C GLU A 180 -1.48 -20.65 8.69
N PHE A 181 -1.97 -19.78 7.81
CA PHE A 181 -1.97 -18.35 8.02
C PHE A 181 -2.73 -17.95 9.29
N ASN A 182 -3.95 -18.46 9.49
CA ASN A 182 -4.75 -18.16 10.68
C ASN A 182 -4.08 -18.66 11.96
N ASN A 183 -3.48 -19.86 11.94
CA ASN A 183 -2.73 -20.40 13.08
C ASN A 183 -1.50 -19.54 13.41
N HIS A 184 -0.77 -19.08 12.39
CA HIS A 184 0.34 -18.17 12.56
C HIS A 184 -0.11 -16.84 13.18
N LEU A 185 -1.21 -16.28 12.69
CA LEU A 185 -1.77 -15.03 13.17
C LEU A 185 -2.24 -15.13 14.63
N TRP A 186 -2.85 -16.25 15.01
CA TRP A 186 -3.16 -16.55 16.41
C TRP A 186 -1.91 -16.67 17.29
N GLY A 187 -0.81 -17.22 16.76
CA GLY A 187 0.49 -17.26 17.44
C GLY A 187 1.00 -15.84 17.71
N TYR A 188 1.04 -15.01 16.67
CA TYR A 188 1.49 -13.62 16.77
C TYR A 188 0.59 -12.78 17.70
N LEU A 189 -0.74 -12.96 17.66
CA LEU A 189 -1.66 -12.33 18.60
C LEU A 189 -1.36 -12.68 20.07
N ARG A 190 -0.90 -13.90 20.36
CA ARG A 190 -0.46 -14.26 21.73
C ARG A 190 0.79 -13.48 22.13
N GLU A 191 1.72 -13.25 21.21
CA GLU A 191 2.93 -12.46 21.45
C GLU A 191 2.59 -10.99 21.73
N ILE A 192 1.71 -10.39 20.93
CA ILE A 192 1.24 -9.01 21.18
C ILE A 192 0.55 -8.92 22.54
N ASN A 193 -0.29 -9.89 22.91
CA ASN A 193 -0.94 -9.92 24.22
C ASN A 193 0.04 -10.08 25.39
N ARG A 194 1.13 -10.84 25.21
CA ARG A 194 2.23 -10.93 26.18
C ARG A 194 2.94 -9.59 26.32
N SER A 195 3.27 -8.93 25.20
CA SER A 195 3.85 -7.58 25.19
C SER A 195 2.95 -6.58 25.91
N ARG A 196 1.64 -6.59 25.64
CA ARG A 196 0.65 -5.74 26.33
C ARG A 196 0.63 -5.96 27.85
N SER A 197 0.76 -7.20 28.29
CA SER A 197 0.83 -7.55 29.72
C SER A 197 2.13 -7.07 30.35
N HIS A 198 3.24 -7.16 29.61
CA HIS A 198 4.53 -6.61 30.01
C HIS A 198 4.47 -5.09 30.19
N TRP A 199 3.90 -4.36 29.22
CA TRP A 199 3.69 -2.91 29.31
C TRP A 199 2.84 -2.52 30.51
N ALA A 200 1.73 -3.24 30.75
CA ALA A 200 0.87 -2.98 31.90
C ALA A 200 1.61 -3.17 33.23
N SER A 201 2.45 -4.21 33.35
CA SER A 201 3.31 -4.43 34.51
C SER A 201 4.31 -3.29 34.69
N MET A 202 4.92 -2.83 33.60
CA MET A 202 5.90 -1.75 33.63
C MET A 202 5.29 -0.43 34.07
N ILE A 203 4.09 -0.08 33.59
CA ILE A 203 3.32 1.09 34.04
C ILE A 203 3.09 1.04 35.56
N LEU A 204 2.71 -0.11 36.09
CA LEU A 204 2.51 -0.27 37.54
C LEU A 204 3.83 -0.08 38.32
N ASN A 205 4.95 -0.56 37.80
CA ASN A 205 6.25 -0.38 38.42
C ASN A 205 6.73 1.08 38.38
N LEU A 206 6.59 1.75 37.25
CA LEU A 206 6.92 3.19 37.10
C LEU A 206 6.09 4.06 38.03
N LYS A 207 4.79 3.78 38.16
CA LYS A 207 3.91 4.46 39.12
C LYS A 207 4.36 4.25 40.57
N LYS A 208 4.77 3.03 40.93
CA LYS A 208 5.31 2.73 42.27
C LYS A 208 6.63 3.45 42.54
N MET A 209 7.48 3.58 41.52
CA MET A 209 8.75 4.30 41.59
C MET A 209 8.58 5.83 41.56
N LYS A 210 7.35 6.34 41.43
CA LYS A 210 7.03 7.78 41.28
C LYS A 210 7.84 8.43 40.15
N THR A 211 8.00 7.70 39.04
CA THR A 211 8.66 8.21 37.85
C THR A 211 7.82 9.32 37.21
N GLU A 212 8.47 10.16 36.39
CA GLU A 212 7.82 11.23 35.62
C GLU A 212 6.63 10.73 34.81
N GLU A 213 5.56 11.53 34.78
CA GLU A 213 4.31 11.20 34.12
C GLU A 213 4.50 10.98 32.61
N ASP A 214 5.34 11.79 31.96
CA ASP A 214 5.69 11.67 30.54
C ASP A 214 6.23 10.28 30.17
N LEU A 215 7.03 9.66 31.05
CA LEU A 215 7.55 8.32 30.80
C LEU A 215 6.47 7.24 30.94
N ILE A 216 5.59 7.39 31.94
CA ILE A 216 4.43 6.49 32.11
C ILE A 216 3.53 6.55 30.87
N ASP A 217 3.31 7.76 30.38
CA ASP A 217 2.51 8.09 29.22
C ASP A 217 3.10 7.55 27.90
N LEU A 218 4.42 7.63 27.74
CA LEU A 218 5.13 6.98 26.63
C LEU A 218 4.85 5.47 26.62
N VAL A 219 4.94 4.83 27.78
CA VAL A 219 4.75 3.38 27.92
C VAL A 219 3.30 2.97 27.69
N ASP A 220 2.34 3.77 28.16
CA ASP A 220 0.92 3.53 27.86
C ASP A 220 0.60 3.74 26.37
N SER A 221 1.36 4.59 25.67
CA SER A 221 1.27 4.72 24.21
C SER A 221 1.71 3.44 23.49
N TYR A 222 2.81 2.81 23.91
CA TYR A 222 3.22 1.48 23.40
C TYR A 222 2.20 0.38 23.69
N ARG A 223 1.59 0.39 24.88
CA ARG A 223 0.51 -0.52 25.23
C ARG A 223 -0.71 -0.33 24.34
N THR A 224 -1.04 0.93 24.03
CA THR A 224 -2.15 1.29 23.15
C THR A 224 -1.87 0.86 21.70
N LEU A 225 -0.65 1.03 21.22
CA LEU A 225 -0.21 0.55 19.91
C LEU A 225 -0.44 -0.96 19.77
N ALA A 226 0.08 -1.75 20.72
CA ALA A 226 -0.12 -3.21 20.75
C ALA A 226 -1.61 -3.60 20.79
N ARG A 227 -2.46 -2.80 21.47
CA ARG A 227 -3.91 -3.02 21.48
C ARG A 227 -4.53 -2.80 20.09
N LEU A 228 -4.17 -1.70 19.43
CA LEU A 228 -4.71 -1.36 18.12
C LEU A 228 -4.27 -2.36 17.06
N GLU A 229 -3.01 -2.79 17.07
CA GLU A 229 -2.50 -3.87 16.22
C GLU A 229 -3.30 -5.16 16.45
N SER A 230 -3.54 -5.54 17.71
CA SER A 230 -4.36 -6.72 18.02
C SER A 230 -5.77 -6.59 17.43
N VAL A 231 -6.43 -5.45 17.62
CA VAL A 231 -7.78 -5.19 17.11
C VAL A 231 -7.82 -5.32 15.58
N PHE A 232 -6.83 -4.76 14.89
CA PHE A 232 -6.70 -4.90 13.44
C PHE A 232 -6.59 -6.37 13.02
N LEU A 233 -5.71 -7.14 13.66
CA LEU A 233 -5.50 -8.55 13.34
C LEU A 233 -6.73 -9.43 13.65
N PHE A 234 -7.45 -9.14 14.73
CA PHE A 234 -8.72 -9.79 15.01
C PHE A 234 -9.74 -9.53 13.91
N GLN A 235 -9.85 -8.29 13.44
CA GLN A 235 -10.75 -7.96 12.34
C GLN A 235 -10.39 -8.75 11.08
N VAL A 236 -9.09 -8.90 10.76
CA VAL A 236 -8.64 -9.71 9.61
C VAL A 236 -9.10 -11.16 9.72
N LEU A 237 -8.99 -11.77 10.91
CA LEU A 237 -9.47 -13.14 11.14
C LEU A 237 -10.98 -13.29 10.97
N SER A 238 -11.74 -12.22 11.22
CA SER A 238 -13.20 -12.21 11.07
C SER A 238 -13.68 -11.99 9.64
N LEU A 239 -12.81 -11.60 8.69
CA LEU A 239 -13.20 -11.37 7.28
C LEU A 239 -13.59 -12.64 6.51
N ASP A 240 -13.25 -13.82 7.06
CA ASP A 240 -13.53 -15.13 6.49
C ASP A 240 -14.75 -15.81 7.14
N ASP A 241 -15.44 -15.16 8.08
CA ASP A 241 -16.62 -15.73 8.73
C ASP A 241 -17.88 -15.48 7.87
N PRO A 242 -18.45 -16.51 7.21
CA PRO A 242 -19.62 -16.36 6.35
C PRO A 242 -20.91 -16.05 7.13
N ALA A 243 -20.88 -16.07 8.46
CA ALA A 243 -22.03 -15.77 9.31
C ALA A 243 -22.22 -14.27 9.58
N ASP A 244 -21.25 -13.43 9.21
CA ASP A 244 -21.31 -12.00 9.44
C ASP A 244 -21.79 -11.31 8.14
N GLU A 245 -23.09 -10.98 8.07
CA GLU A 245 -23.67 -10.07 7.05
C GLU A 245 -23.19 -8.62 7.29
N THR A 246 -21.90 -8.43 7.54
CA THR A 246 -21.32 -7.13 7.82
C THR A 246 -21.07 -6.38 6.51
N ASP A 247 -21.64 -5.19 6.42
CA ASP A 247 -21.42 -4.25 5.31
C ASP A 247 -19.91 -4.06 5.07
N PRO A 248 -19.37 -4.42 3.89
CA PRO A 248 -17.95 -4.30 3.57
C PRO A 248 -17.40 -2.89 3.77
N LEU A 249 -18.23 -1.86 3.54
CA LEU A 249 -17.86 -0.47 3.75
C LEU A 249 -17.71 -0.14 5.25
N SER A 250 -18.53 -0.75 6.09
CA SER A 250 -18.42 -0.61 7.55
C SER A 250 -17.11 -1.22 8.07
N ILE A 251 -16.71 -2.38 7.53
CA ILE A 251 -15.42 -3.02 7.84
C ILE A 251 -14.26 -2.15 7.37
N LEU A 252 -14.34 -1.63 6.13
CA LEU A 252 -13.34 -0.73 5.57
C LEU A 252 -13.15 0.50 6.46
N ARG A 253 -14.24 1.20 6.82
CA ARG A 253 -14.20 2.38 7.69
C ARG A 253 -13.64 2.07 9.07
N PHE A 254 -13.98 0.91 9.62
CA PHE A 254 -13.41 0.44 10.87
C PHE A 254 -11.89 0.26 10.76
N MET A 255 -11.42 -0.42 9.71
CA MET A 255 -9.99 -0.64 9.46
C MET A 255 -9.23 0.67 9.22
N VAL A 256 -9.81 1.62 8.47
CA VAL A 256 -9.27 2.98 8.31
C VAL A 256 -9.14 3.65 9.68
N GLY A 257 -10.22 3.68 10.46
CA GLY A 257 -10.23 4.34 11.76
C GLY A 257 -9.27 3.70 12.78
N VAL A 258 -9.02 2.38 12.71
CA VAL A 258 -7.97 1.73 13.51
C VAL A 258 -6.58 2.16 13.03
N SER A 259 -6.39 2.24 11.72
CA SER A 259 -5.11 2.59 11.09
C SER A 259 -4.69 4.04 11.37
N GLU A 260 -5.61 4.98 11.27
CA GLU A 260 -5.38 6.39 11.64
C GLU A 260 -5.00 6.54 13.12
N LYS A 261 -5.65 5.76 14.00
CA LYS A 261 -5.30 5.73 15.43
C LYS A 261 -3.90 5.16 15.65
N VAL A 262 -3.49 4.14 14.89
CA VAL A 262 -2.12 3.60 14.95
C VAL A 262 -1.10 4.69 14.57
N ILE A 263 -1.33 5.41 13.47
CA ILE A 263 -0.48 6.52 13.03
C ILE A 263 -0.39 7.61 14.11
N THR A 264 -1.54 8.00 14.67
CA THR A 264 -1.62 9.00 15.74
C THR A 264 -0.80 8.59 16.97
N VAL A 265 -0.94 7.33 17.40
CA VAL A 265 -0.19 6.79 18.54
C VAL A 265 1.32 6.71 18.23
N ASN A 266 1.71 6.34 17.01
CA ASN A 266 3.12 6.32 16.60
C ASN A 266 3.74 7.72 16.63
N ASN A 267 3.02 8.74 16.17
CA ASN A 267 3.47 10.13 16.26
C ASN A 267 3.65 10.56 17.72
N ALA A 268 2.68 10.25 18.60
CA ALA A 268 2.77 10.54 20.03
C ALA A 268 3.97 9.84 20.68
N ILE A 269 4.24 8.57 20.34
CA ILE A 269 5.42 7.83 20.81
C ILE A 269 6.70 8.55 20.36
N ARG A 270 6.78 8.95 19.08
CA ARG A 270 7.96 9.64 18.53
C ARG A 270 8.23 10.96 19.24
N GLU A 271 7.22 11.82 19.37
CA GLU A 271 7.32 13.12 20.04
C GLU A 271 7.73 12.98 21.50
N ARG A 272 7.08 12.08 22.25
CA ARG A 272 7.40 11.83 23.66
C ARG A 272 8.79 11.24 23.85
N THR A 273 9.20 10.31 22.98
CA THR A 273 10.55 9.75 23.02
C THR A 273 11.60 10.83 22.83
N ASN A 274 11.45 11.67 21.81
CA ASN A 274 12.40 12.77 21.54
C ASN A 274 12.48 13.72 22.73
N SER A 275 11.33 14.13 23.28
CA SER A 275 11.29 15.05 24.40
C SER A 275 11.91 14.49 25.68
N LEU A 276 11.76 13.18 25.94
CA LEU A 276 12.37 12.51 27.09
C LEU A 276 13.87 12.27 26.90
N VAL A 277 14.33 12.03 25.66
CA VAL A 277 15.75 11.92 25.33
C VAL A 277 16.48 13.26 25.50
N GLU A 278 15.88 14.36 25.02
CA GLU A 278 16.43 15.72 25.19
C GLU A 278 16.61 16.11 26.67
N ARG A 279 15.73 15.58 27.53
CA ARG A 279 15.74 15.82 28.98
C ARG A 279 16.57 14.82 29.78
N ASP A 280 17.18 13.82 29.12
CA ASP A 280 17.86 12.66 29.75
C ASP A 280 17.00 11.96 30.82
N ALA A 281 15.68 11.94 30.61
CA ALA A 281 14.69 11.45 31.57
C ALA A 281 14.35 9.95 31.39
N ILE A 282 15.05 9.26 30.48
CA ILE A 282 14.84 7.83 30.20
C ILE A 282 15.94 7.00 30.89
N PRO A 283 15.58 6.15 31.88
CA PRO A 283 16.50 5.19 32.47
C PRO A 283 17.11 4.23 31.43
N ASP A 284 18.37 3.85 31.61
CA ASP A 284 19.13 3.05 30.63
C ASP A 284 18.44 1.72 30.27
N ASN A 285 17.88 1.03 31.26
CA ASN A 285 17.15 -0.22 31.07
C ASN A 285 15.89 -0.07 30.21
N ILE A 286 15.26 1.12 30.24
CA ILE A 286 14.08 1.44 29.43
C ILE A 286 14.53 1.91 28.05
N ARG A 287 15.64 2.66 27.97
CA ARG A 287 16.22 3.16 26.71
C ARG A 287 16.57 2.02 25.75
N GLU A 288 17.20 0.95 26.23
CA GLU A 288 17.55 -0.21 25.41
C GLU A 288 16.32 -0.89 24.82
N MET A 289 15.29 -1.11 25.65
CA MET A 289 14.04 -1.70 25.23
C MET A 289 13.27 -0.80 24.25
N LEU A 290 13.20 0.52 24.49
CA LEU A 290 12.58 1.47 23.56
C LEU A 290 13.29 1.49 22.20
N ALA A 291 14.63 1.36 22.19
CA ALA A 291 15.41 1.27 20.97
C ALA A 291 15.05 0.02 20.15
N GLN A 292 14.90 -1.14 20.81
CA GLN A 292 14.45 -2.38 20.14
C GLN A 292 13.05 -2.22 19.52
N HIS A 293 12.14 -1.53 20.22
CA HIS A 293 10.79 -1.29 19.71
C HIS A 293 10.69 -0.16 18.66
N SER A 294 11.70 0.72 18.56
CA SER A 294 11.69 1.85 17.62
C SER A 294 11.70 1.41 16.15
N GLU A 295 12.47 0.37 15.81
CA GLU A 295 12.57 -0.10 14.43
C GLU A 295 11.32 -0.87 13.98
N ALA A 296 10.79 -1.72 14.87
CA ALA A 296 9.48 -2.35 14.67
C ALA A 296 8.38 -1.29 14.49
N ARG A 297 8.40 -0.21 15.30
CA ARG A 297 7.46 0.90 15.22
C ARG A 297 7.50 1.61 13.87
N LYS A 298 8.69 1.99 13.36
CA LYS A 298 8.81 2.63 12.04
C LYS A 298 8.23 1.77 10.93
N THR A 299 8.50 0.47 11.00
CA THR A 299 7.97 -0.51 10.06
C THR A 299 6.43 -0.56 10.13
N THR A 300 5.86 -0.59 11.34
CA THR A 300 4.41 -0.52 11.56
C THR A 300 3.83 0.80 11.02
N GLU A 301 4.42 1.94 11.35
CA GLU A 301 3.97 3.28 10.90
C GLU A 301 3.88 3.37 9.38
N TYR A 302 4.95 2.97 8.68
CA TYR A 302 4.99 2.95 7.21
C TYR A 302 3.88 2.06 6.62
N LYS A 303 3.70 0.85 7.17
CA LYS A 303 2.66 -0.08 6.70
C LYS A 303 1.24 0.46 6.91
N PHE A 304 0.95 1.03 8.08
CA PHE A 304 -0.36 1.61 8.37
C PHE A 304 -0.62 2.90 7.59
N SER A 305 0.41 3.70 7.31
CA SER A 305 0.28 4.86 6.42
C SER A 305 -0.11 4.43 5.00
N ASN A 306 0.57 3.42 4.44
CA ASN A 306 0.23 2.89 3.12
C ASN A 306 -1.20 2.32 3.08
N LEU A 307 -1.63 1.66 4.16
CA LEU A 307 -2.99 1.13 4.27
C LEU A 307 -4.04 2.26 4.25
N VAL A 308 -3.84 3.32 5.04
CA VAL A 308 -4.76 4.47 5.05
C VAL A 308 -4.84 5.11 3.68
N SER A 309 -3.71 5.32 3.00
CA SER A 309 -3.70 5.86 1.63
C SER A 309 -4.50 4.99 0.66
N ALA A 310 -4.27 3.67 0.67
CA ALA A 310 -4.99 2.74 -0.20
C ALA A 310 -6.50 2.69 0.10
N LEU A 311 -6.88 2.68 1.38
CA LEU A 311 -8.29 2.58 1.79
C LEU A 311 -9.07 3.90 1.65
N HIS A 312 -8.43 5.06 1.86
CA HIS A 312 -9.08 6.36 1.75
C HIS A 312 -9.42 6.70 0.29
N ASN A 313 -8.61 6.25 -0.67
CA ASN A 313 -8.93 6.33 -2.09
C ASN A 313 -10.18 5.50 -2.43
N ILE A 314 -10.55 4.50 -1.64
CA ILE A 314 -11.72 3.66 -1.90
C ILE A 314 -12.97 4.27 -1.28
N ASP A 315 -12.91 4.77 -0.05
CA ASP A 315 -14.07 5.43 0.59
C ASP A 315 -14.48 6.68 -0.21
N THR A 316 -13.55 7.35 -0.88
CA THR A 316 -13.84 8.49 -1.78
C THR A 316 -14.45 8.09 -3.13
N HIS A 317 -14.21 6.87 -3.60
CA HIS A 317 -14.80 6.33 -4.84
C HIS A 317 -16.05 5.45 -4.62
N ALA A 318 -16.32 5.08 -3.37
CA ALA A 318 -17.47 4.27 -2.97
C ALA A 318 -18.62 5.10 -2.36
N ALA A 319 -18.39 6.38 -2.03
CA ALA A 319 -19.39 7.34 -1.56
C ALA A 319 -20.00 8.14 -2.72
#